data_AF-A0A2N2YS32-F1
#
_entry.id   AF-A0A2N2YS32-F1
#
_cell.length_a   1.000
_cell.length_b   1.000
_cell.length_c   1.000
_cell.angle_alpha   90.00
_cell.angle_beta   90.00
_cell.angle_gamma   90.00
#
_symmetry.space_group_name_H-M   'P 1'
#
loop_
_entity.id
_entity.type
_entity.pdbx_description
1 polymer ?
#
loop_
_entity_poly.entity_id
_entity_poly.type
_entity_poly.pdbx_seq_one_letter_code
_entity_poly.pdbx_strand_id
1 'polypeptide(L)'
;MEHRIINTVLKTMVFAGIVILMQSCYNDNVEDLYPQAPACDTNNVTYANTVWPIINTNCISCHGGQFPSGNISLSDYSAIAAAAKNGSLLSAIRHEDGWSPMPKGGGKLSDCDIQKIEIWVNAGSADN
;
A
#
# COMPACT_ATOMS: atom_id res chain seq x y z
N MET A 1 69.18 8.99 25.42
CA MET A 1 68.13 9.93 25.00
C MET A 1 67.06 9.27 24.12
N GLU A 2 67.40 8.23 23.35
CA GLU A 2 66.52 7.60 22.35
C GLU A 2 65.29 6.88 22.95
N HIS A 3 65.44 6.14 24.06
CA HIS A 3 64.31 5.48 24.72
C HIS A 3 63.23 6.44 25.25
N ARG A 4 63.59 7.69 25.57
CA ARG A 4 62.62 8.73 26.01
C ARG A 4 61.82 9.29 24.83
N ILE A 5 62.42 9.36 23.65
CA ILE A 5 61.75 9.84 22.42
C ILE A 5 60.75 8.79 21.94
N ILE A 6 61.14 7.51 21.92
CA ILE A 6 60.28 6.39 21.49
C ILE A 6 59.01 6.30 22.34
N ASN A 7 59.12 6.36 23.67
CA ASN A 7 57.94 6.31 24.56
C ASN A 7 57.04 7.55 24.44
N THR A 8 57.59 8.70 24.05
CA THR A 8 56.80 9.92 23.86
C THR A 8 56.01 9.85 22.55
N VAL A 9 56.64 9.38 21.47
CA VAL A 9 56.00 9.16 20.16
C VAL A 9 54.94 8.05 20.22
N LEU A 10 55.21 6.96 20.95
CA LEU A 10 54.26 5.86 21.12
C LEU A 10 53.01 6.33 21.88
N LYS A 11 53.18 7.15 22.94
CA LYS A 11 52.06 7.70 23.71
C LYS A 11 51.22 8.68 22.90
N THR A 12 51.84 9.54 22.08
CA THR A 12 51.10 10.49 21.24
C THR A 12 50.35 9.79 20.11
N MET A 13 50.90 8.72 19.51
CA MET A 13 50.19 7.91 18.52
C MET A 13 48.99 7.17 19.11
N VAL A 14 49.12 6.61 20.32
CA VAL A 14 48.00 5.96 21.02
C VAL A 14 46.91 6.97 21.36
N PHE A 15 47.28 8.17 21.81
CA PHE A 15 46.32 9.23 22.12
C PHE A 15 45.59 9.76 20.87
N ALA A 16 46.31 9.93 19.75
CA ALA A 16 45.72 10.35 18.48
C ALA A 16 44.79 9.28 17.88
N GLY A 17 45.11 7.99 18.03
CA GLY A 17 44.27 6.87 17.58
C GLY A 17 42.93 6.78 18.32
N ILE A 18 42.90 7.13 19.62
CA ILE A 18 41.68 7.09 20.45
C ILE A 18 40.68 8.21 20.07
N VAL A 19 41.17 9.38 19.62
CA VAL A 19 40.31 10.51 19.21
C VAL A 19 39.56 10.24 17.90
N ILE A 20 40.14 9.42 17.01
CA ILE A 20 39.53 9.07 15.71
C ILE A 20 38.32 8.13 15.87
N LEU A 21 38.23 7.39 16.99
CA LEU A 21 37.17 6.41 17.22
C LEU A 21 35.84 7.02 17.71
N MET A 22 35.76 8.33 17.95
CA MET A 22 34.56 8.97 18.52
C MET A 22 33.62 9.64 17.49
N GLN A 23 33.87 9.52 16.19
CA GLN A 23 33.06 10.22 15.16
C GLN A 23 31.99 9.36 14.46
N SER A 24 31.73 8.13 14.90
CA SER A 24 30.86 7.19 14.17
C SER A 24 29.44 7.01 14.70
N CYS A 25 28.91 7.97 15.49
CA CYS A 25 27.48 7.98 15.79
C CYS A 25 26.71 8.70 14.67
N TYR A 26 26.30 7.94 13.66
CA TYR A 26 25.31 8.37 12.68
C TYR A 26 23.92 7.96 13.20
N ASN A 27 23.01 8.93 13.35
CA ASN A 27 21.63 8.65 13.73
C ASN A 27 20.80 8.50 12.46
N ASP A 28 20.40 7.28 12.15
CA ASP A 28 19.36 7.04 11.15
C ASP A 28 18.01 7.50 11.72
N ASN A 29 17.27 8.33 11.00
CA ASN A 29 15.89 8.63 11.37
C ASN A 29 14.99 7.49 10.88
N VAL A 30 14.24 6.91 11.82
CA VAL A 30 13.38 5.75 11.59
C VAL A 30 12.31 6.04 10.53
N GLU A 31 11.84 7.28 10.42
CA GLU A 31 10.89 7.70 9.39
C GLU A 31 11.44 7.63 7.94
N ASP A 32 12.75 7.84 7.71
CA ASP A 32 13.33 7.69 6.36
C ASP A 32 13.52 6.22 6.00
N LEU A 33 13.83 5.38 6.99
CA LEU A 33 13.97 3.94 6.83
C LEU A 33 12.62 3.23 6.66
N TYR A 34 11.56 3.79 7.25
CA TYR A 34 10.20 3.23 7.25
C TYR A 34 9.17 4.33 6.95
N PRO A 35 9.11 4.82 5.69
CA PRO A 35 8.09 5.76 5.29
C PRO A 35 6.72 5.15 5.58
N GLN A 36 5.95 5.80 6.45
CA GLN A 36 4.58 5.38 6.74
C GLN A 36 3.78 5.41 5.44
N ALA A 37 3.03 4.33 5.16
CA ALA A 37 2.11 4.34 4.05
C ALA A 37 1.18 5.56 4.18
N PRO A 38 0.94 6.33 3.11
CA PRO A 38 0.06 7.48 3.19
C PRO A 38 -1.29 7.05 3.76
N ALA A 39 -1.81 7.84 4.70
CA ALA A 39 -3.10 7.58 5.31
C ALA A 39 -4.17 7.41 4.20
N CYS A 40 -5.09 6.46 4.39
CA CYS A 40 -6.13 6.22 3.41
C CYS A 40 -7.03 7.46 3.26
N ASP A 41 -6.94 8.14 2.13
CA ASP A 41 -7.83 9.27 1.84
C ASP A 41 -9.24 8.75 1.56
N THR A 42 -10.14 9.03 2.48
CA THR A 42 -11.54 8.62 2.44
C THR A 42 -12.47 9.82 2.24
N ASN A 43 -11.91 10.99 1.94
CA ASN A 43 -12.71 12.18 1.65
C ASN A 43 -13.20 12.16 0.21
N ASN A 44 -14.41 12.69 -0.01
CA ASN A 44 -14.98 12.90 -1.35
C ASN A 44 -14.91 11.64 -2.25
N VAL A 45 -15.19 10.47 -1.69
CA VAL A 45 -15.28 9.23 -2.46
C VAL A 45 -16.42 9.34 -3.46
N THR A 46 -16.10 9.29 -4.75
CA THR A 46 -17.09 9.27 -5.84
C THR A 46 -16.88 8.08 -6.75
N TYR A 47 -17.92 7.73 -7.52
CA TYR A 47 -17.81 6.66 -8.51
C TYR A 47 -16.71 6.97 -9.53
N ALA A 48 -16.78 8.13 -10.18
CA ALA A 48 -15.92 8.47 -11.31
C ALA A 48 -14.44 8.61 -10.90
N ASN A 49 -14.17 9.22 -9.75
CA ASN A 49 -12.80 9.58 -9.34
C ASN A 49 -12.16 8.56 -8.39
N THR A 50 -12.94 7.71 -7.73
CA THR A 50 -12.42 6.77 -6.73
C THR A 50 -12.72 5.33 -7.09
N VAL A 51 -13.99 4.96 -7.26
CA VAL A 51 -14.38 3.56 -7.43
C VAL A 51 -14.02 3.04 -8.81
N TRP A 52 -14.35 3.77 -9.87
CA TRP A 52 -14.07 3.34 -11.24
C TRP A 52 -12.56 3.11 -11.48
N PRO A 53 -11.63 3.98 -11.06
CA PRO A 53 -10.20 3.68 -11.18
C PRO A 53 -9.76 2.38 -10.49
N ILE A 54 -10.33 2.05 -9.32
CA ILE A 54 -10.04 0.80 -8.61
C ILE A 54 -10.56 -0.40 -9.41
N ILE A 55 -11.82 -0.34 -9.88
CA ILE A 55 -12.43 -1.41 -10.70
C ILE A 55 -11.68 -1.58 -12.02
N ASN A 56 -11.36 -0.47 -12.70
CA ASN A 56 -10.66 -0.48 -13.97
C ASN A 56 -9.28 -1.13 -13.86
N THR A 57 -8.55 -0.82 -12.79
CA THR A 57 -7.21 -1.38 -12.55
C THR A 57 -7.24 -2.85 -12.18
N ASN A 58 -8.19 -3.27 -11.33
CA ASN A 58 -8.12 -4.57 -10.66
C ASN A 58 -9.10 -5.62 -11.19
N CYS A 59 -10.11 -5.24 -11.97
CA CYS A 59 -11.22 -6.13 -12.32
C CYS A 59 -11.41 -6.31 -13.84
N ILE A 60 -11.20 -5.26 -14.63
CA ILE A 60 -11.58 -5.24 -16.06
C ILE A 60 -10.82 -6.25 -16.92
N SER A 61 -9.61 -6.67 -16.52
CA SER A 61 -8.85 -7.70 -17.25
C SER A 61 -9.60 -9.03 -17.40
N CYS A 62 -10.46 -9.37 -16.44
CA CYS A 62 -11.29 -10.59 -16.48
C CYS A 62 -12.79 -10.29 -16.58
N HIS A 63 -13.26 -9.17 -16.01
CA HIS A 63 -14.67 -8.80 -15.95
C HIS A 63 -15.06 -7.72 -16.97
N GLY A 64 -14.19 -7.40 -17.92
CA GLY A 64 -14.44 -6.48 -19.02
C GLY A 64 -14.67 -7.18 -20.37
N GLY A 65 -14.96 -6.38 -21.39
CA GLY A 65 -15.02 -6.82 -22.79
C GLY A 65 -16.26 -7.65 -23.15
N GLN A 66 -16.19 -8.36 -24.28
CA GLN A 66 -17.32 -9.11 -24.85
C GLN A 66 -17.61 -10.42 -24.10
N PHE A 67 -16.60 -11.01 -23.44
CA PHE A 67 -16.70 -12.32 -22.78
C PHE A 67 -16.15 -12.25 -21.35
N PRO A 68 -16.85 -11.55 -20.44
CA PRO A 68 -16.39 -11.43 -19.06
C PRO A 68 -16.47 -12.78 -18.32
N SER A 69 -15.49 -13.01 -17.44
CA SER A 69 -15.38 -14.21 -16.62
C SER A 69 -16.58 -14.35 -15.70
N GLY A 70 -17.08 -15.59 -15.55
CA GLY A 70 -18.27 -15.88 -14.75
C GLY A 70 -19.55 -15.23 -15.30
N ASN A 71 -19.53 -14.71 -16.54
CA ASN A 71 -20.62 -13.93 -17.12
C ASN A 71 -21.00 -12.69 -16.30
N ILE A 72 -20.03 -12.13 -15.56
CA ILE A 72 -20.20 -10.93 -14.72
C ILE A 72 -19.41 -9.80 -15.37
N SER A 73 -20.10 -8.86 -16.03
CA SER A 73 -19.45 -7.65 -16.53
C SER A 73 -19.35 -6.60 -15.43
N LEU A 74 -18.22 -5.91 -15.36
CA LEU A 74 -18.01 -4.72 -14.52
C LEU A 74 -17.59 -3.52 -15.38
N SER A 75 -18.01 -3.50 -16.65
CA SER A 75 -17.54 -2.53 -17.66
C SER A 75 -18.24 -1.18 -17.58
N ASP A 76 -19.33 -1.08 -16.83
CA ASP A 76 -20.13 0.14 -16.70
C ASP A 76 -20.66 0.31 -15.27
N TYR A 77 -21.10 1.54 -14.97
CA TYR A 77 -21.63 1.91 -13.67
C TYR A 77 -22.81 1.02 -13.25
N SER A 78 -23.73 0.72 -14.16
CA SER A 78 -24.96 0.00 -13.82
C SER A 78 -24.67 -1.42 -13.33
N ALA A 79 -23.71 -2.09 -13.96
CA ALA A 79 -23.30 -3.43 -13.57
C ALA A 79 -22.52 -3.43 -12.24
N ILE A 80 -21.63 -2.44 -12.04
CA ILE A 80 -20.89 -2.28 -10.79
C ILE A 80 -21.84 -1.96 -9.63
N ALA A 81 -22.78 -1.03 -9.82
CA ALA A 81 -23.78 -0.66 -8.83
C ALA A 81 -24.71 -1.83 -8.49
N ALA A 82 -25.06 -2.68 -9.47
CA ALA A 82 -25.84 -3.89 -9.21
C ALA A 82 -25.07 -4.90 -8.34
N ALA A 83 -23.78 -5.11 -8.62
CA ALA A 83 -22.90 -5.98 -7.83
C ALA A 83 -22.63 -5.43 -6.42
N ALA A 84 -22.57 -4.11 -6.28
CA ALA A 84 -22.49 -3.45 -4.98
C ALA A 84 -23.78 -3.65 -4.17
N LYS A 85 -24.93 -3.36 -4.77
CA LYS A 85 -26.24 -3.43 -4.12
C LYS A 85 -26.62 -4.84 -3.67
N ASN A 86 -26.22 -5.87 -4.41
CA ASN A 86 -26.50 -7.26 -4.03
C ASN A 86 -25.42 -7.86 -3.09
N GLY A 87 -24.42 -7.08 -2.68
CA GLY A 87 -23.36 -7.47 -1.74
C GLY A 87 -22.20 -8.26 -2.37
N SER A 88 -22.35 -8.76 -3.59
CA SER A 88 -21.34 -9.63 -4.22
C SER A 88 -19.99 -8.95 -4.41
N LEU A 89 -19.98 -7.64 -4.71
CA LEU A 89 -18.74 -6.88 -4.89
C LEU A 89 -17.91 -6.87 -3.60
N LEU A 90 -18.51 -6.45 -2.47
CA LEU A 90 -17.81 -6.35 -1.19
C LEU A 90 -17.38 -7.73 -0.69
N SER A 91 -18.26 -8.73 -0.74
CA SER A 91 -17.92 -10.07 -0.29
C SER A 91 -16.78 -10.71 -1.08
N ALA A 92 -16.75 -10.51 -2.40
CA ALA A 92 -15.70 -11.04 -3.26
C ALA A 92 -14.34 -10.36 -3.02
N ILE A 93 -14.29 -9.03 -2.87
CA ILE A 93 -13.03 -8.30 -2.64
C ILE A 93 -12.53 -8.41 -1.20
N ARG A 94 -13.42 -8.70 -0.25
CA ARG A 94 -13.05 -8.97 1.15
C ARG A 94 -12.56 -10.39 1.39
N HIS A 95 -12.76 -11.27 0.41
CA HIS A 95 -12.50 -12.71 0.50
C HIS A 95 -13.35 -13.35 1.61
N GLU A 96 -14.63 -12.99 1.67
CA GLU A 96 -15.59 -13.58 2.61
C GLU A 96 -15.90 -15.04 2.24
N ASP A 97 -16.17 -15.86 3.26
CA ASP A 97 -16.52 -17.27 3.08
C ASP A 97 -17.77 -17.43 2.21
N GLY A 98 -17.75 -18.44 1.33
CA GLY A 98 -18.84 -18.72 0.39
C GLY A 98 -18.80 -17.89 -0.90
N TRP A 99 -17.85 -16.97 -1.06
CA TRP A 99 -17.64 -16.20 -2.29
C TRP A 99 -16.33 -16.58 -2.96
N SER A 100 -16.27 -16.47 -4.30
CA SER A 100 -14.99 -16.62 -5.00
C SER A 100 -14.11 -15.40 -4.71
N PRO A 101 -12.92 -15.55 -4.12
CA PRO A 101 -12.02 -14.43 -3.84
C PRO A 101 -11.63 -13.71 -5.14
N MET A 102 -11.67 -12.38 -5.10
CA MET A 102 -11.26 -11.50 -6.20
C MET A 102 -10.21 -10.47 -5.74
N PRO A 103 -9.26 -10.06 -6.60
CA PRO A 103 -9.00 -10.56 -7.96
C PRO A 103 -8.61 -12.05 -8.02
N LYS A 104 -9.07 -12.76 -9.07
CA LYS A 104 -8.91 -14.22 -9.17
C LYS A 104 -7.43 -14.60 -9.31
N GLY A 105 -6.94 -15.44 -8.41
CA GLY A 105 -5.53 -15.86 -8.40
C GLY A 105 -4.54 -14.74 -8.04
N GLY A 106 -5.05 -13.57 -7.64
CA GLY A 106 -4.28 -12.44 -7.15
C GLY A 106 -4.37 -12.28 -5.64
N GLY A 107 -3.60 -11.32 -5.12
CA GLY A 107 -3.73 -10.87 -3.73
C GLY A 107 -5.04 -10.12 -3.50
N LYS A 108 -5.49 -10.09 -2.23
CA LYS A 108 -6.59 -9.23 -1.80
C LYS A 108 -6.26 -7.76 -2.10
N LEU A 109 -7.26 -6.96 -2.44
CA LEU A 109 -7.10 -5.50 -2.56
C LEU A 109 -6.56 -4.92 -1.25
N SER A 110 -5.95 -3.74 -1.35
CA SER A 110 -5.54 -3.00 -0.15
C SER A 110 -6.76 -2.69 0.73
N ASP A 111 -6.57 -2.65 2.05
CA ASP A 111 -7.64 -2.29 2.97
C ASP A 111 -8.21 -0.89 2.65
N CYS A 112 -7.36 0.03 2.16
CA CYS A 112 -7.79 1.36 1.74
C CYS A 112 -8.73 1.33 0.52
N ASP A 113 -8.42 0.52 -0.50
CA ASP A 113 -9.28 0.41 -1.69
C ASP A 113 -10.62 -0.24 -1.34
N ILE A 114 -10.60 -1.27 -0.49
CA ILE A 114 -11.82 -1.91 0.02
C ILE A 114 -12.65 -0.89 0.81
N GLN A 115 -12.02 -0.10 1.69
CA GLN A 115 -12.70 0.93 2.48
C GLN A 115 -13.33 2.01 1.61
N LYS A 116 -12.65 2.46 0.55
CA LYS A 116 -13.20 3.43 -0.41
C LYS A 116 -14.42 2.87 -1.13
N ILE A 117 -14.35 1.63 -1.62
CA ILE A 117 -15.50 0.97 -2.24
C ILE A 117 -16.64 0.85 -1.24
N GLU A 118 -16.37 0.42 0.00
CA GLU A 118 -17.38 0.30 1.06
C GLU A 118 -18.07 1.64 1.37
N ILE A 119 -17.33 2.74 1.48
CA ILE A 119 -17.89 4.08 1.69
C ILE A 119 -18.88 4.42 0.57
N TRP A 120 -18.49 4.19 -0.68
CA TRP A 120 -19.37 4.43 -1.82
C TRP A 120 -20.61 3.52 -1.82
N VAL A 121 -20.46 2.22 -1.50
CA VAL A 121 -21.60 1.30 -1.38
C VAL A 121 -22.56 1.76 -0.28
N ASN A 122 -22.05 2.14 0.89
CA ASN A 122 -22.84 2.62 2.01
C ASN A 122 -23.51 3.98 1.72
N ALA A 123 -22.93 4.79 0.83
CA ALA A 123 -23.52 6.02 0.33
C ALA A 123 -24.60 5.81 -0.77
N GLY A 124 -24.96 4.56 -1.06
CA GLY A 124 -26.01 4.22 -2.01
C GLY A 124 -25.53 3.97 -3.44
N SER A 125 -24.22 3.79 -3.63
CA SER A 125 -23.61 3.47 -4.93
C SER A 125 -23.94 4.48 -6.05
N ALA A 126 -23.92 5.78 -5.75
CA ALA A 126 -24.30 6.83 -6.70
C ALA A 126 -23.32 7.00 -7.87
N ASP A 127 -23.82 7.42 -9.04
CA ASP A 127 -23.03 7.80 -10.21
C ASP A 127 -22.59 9.27 -10.08
N ASN A 128 -21.43 9.51 -9.47
CA ASN A 128 -20.93 10.85 -9.12
C ASN A 128 -19.43 11.05 -9.29
#